data_AF-A0A967A9C0-F1
#
_entry.id   AF-A0A967A9C0-F1
#
_cell.length_a   1.000
_cell.length_b   1.000
_cell.length_c   1.000
_cell.angle_alpha   90.00
_cell.angle_beta   90.00
_cell.angle_gamma   90.00
#
_symmetry.space_group_name_H-M   'P 1'
#
loop_
_entity.id
_entity.type
_entity.pdbx_description
1 polymer ?
#
loop_
_entity_poly.entity_id
_entity_poly.type
_entity_poly.pdbx_seq_one_letter_code
_entity_poly.pdbx_strand_id
1 'polypeptide(L)'
;QAILGTPANMLHDWAQGIDCSPVHPPIAPPVIERSLHLDPDDIDDRVLLGRLYRLLEQICTTLRQHQRVCRLIMLTIRHSDHVERTAEESLPQGTFWEVDLQPALTRLFYRCFTRRVRLTRMMLRVSRLEPPAQQLSLFDGSDSLSLPRAHRLALALDQIRAKFGEQALSWGRTLR
;
A
#
# COMPACT_ATOMS: atom_id res chain seq x y z
N GLN A 1 22.90 -22.26 29.05
CA GLN A 1 23.01 -20.80 28.83
C GLN A 1 24.19 -20.37 27.93
N ALA A 2 25.28 -21.15 27.81
CA ALA A 2 26.50 -20.68 27.13
C ALA A 2 26.45 -20.52 25.60
N ILE A 3 25.47 -21.10 24.88
CA ILE A 3 25.40 -21.04 23.40
C ILE A 3 24.32 -20.07 22.89
N LEU A 4 23.17 -20.00 23.58
CA LEU A 4 22.00 -19.25 23.12
C LEU A 4 21.68 -18.02 23.98
N GLY A 5 22.37 -17.81 25.10
CA GLY A 5 22.14 -16.66 25.99
C GLY A 5 20.78 -16.71 26.71
N THR A 6 20.18 -15.54 26.93
CA THR A 6 18.87 -15.33 27.59
C THR A 6 17.70 -16.14 27.00
N PRO A 7 17.55 -16.37 25.67
CA PRO A 7 16.45 -17.18 25.14
C PRO A 7 16.59 -18.70 25.39
N ALA A 8 17.71 -19.18 25.94
CA ALA A 8 17.93 -20.61 26.14
C ALA A 8 16.87 -21.27 27.04
N ASN A 9 16.44 -20.57 28.10
CA ASN A 9 15.43 -21.09 29.02
C ASN A 9 14.05 -21.11 28.37
N MET A 10 13.69 -20.04 27.64
CA MET A 10 12.44 -19.95 26.89
C MET A 10 12.32 -21.09 25.86
N LEU A 11 13.40 -21.38 25.13
CA LEU A 11 13.42 -22.50 24.17
C LEU A 11 13.33 -23.88 24.85
N HIS A 12 13.91 -24.03 26.04
CA HIS A 12 13.81 -25.25 26.83
C HIS A 12 12.37 -25.51 27.30
N ASP A 13 11.72 -24.47 27.84
CA ASP A 13 10.34 -24.52 28.30
C ASP A 13 9.39 -24.81 27.12
N TRP A 14 9.60 -24.16 25.97
CA TRP A 14 8.86 -24.44 24.75
C TRP A 14 9.04 -25.87 24.25
N ALA A 15 10.26 -26.44 24.32
CA ALA A 15 10.51 -27.83 23.96
C ALA A 15 9.82 -28.83 24.90
N GLN A 16 9.50 -28.40 26.13
CA GLN A 16 8.70 -29.16 27.10
C GLN A 16 7.20 -28.86 27.00
N GLY A 17 6.77 -28.04 26.02
CA GLY A 17 5.38 -27.64 25.84
C GLY A 17 4.88 -26.61 26.86
N ILE A 18 5.80 -25.95 27.58
CA ILE A 18 5.49 -24.91 28.56
C ILE A 18 5.62 -23.55 27.86
N ASP A 19 4.50 -22.91 27.57
CA ASP A 19 4.47 -21.51 27.13
C ASP A 19 3.63 -20.67 28.10
N CYS A 20 4.30 -19.82 28.87
CA CYS A 20 3.67 -18.92 29.84
C CYS A 20 3.31 -17.55 29.23
N SER A 21 3.39 -17.40 27.90
CA SER A 21 3.05 -16.13 27.25
C SER A 21 1.57 -15.78 27.47
N PRO A 22 1.26 -14.56 27.93
CA PRO A 22 -0.13 -14.16 28.11
C PRO A 22 -0.81 -14.01 26.76
N VAL A 23 -2.10 -14.33 26.70
CA VAL A 23 -2.91 -14.07 25.51
C VAL A 23 -3.04 -12.55 25.32
N HIS A 24 -2.30 -12.01 24.38
CA HIS A 24 -2.39 -10.60 24.02
C HIS A 24 -3.58 -10.37 23.08
N PRO A 25 -4.40 -9.32 23.30
CA PRO A 25 -5.32 -8.87 22.28
C PRO A 25 -4.52 -8.43 21.04
N PRO A 26 -5.08 -8.52 19.81
CA PRO A 26 -4.41 -8.02 18.63
C PRO A 26 -4.24 -6.49 18.72
N ILE A 27 -3.01 -6.02 18.97
CA ILE A 27 -2.67 -4.59 19.15
C ILE A 27 -2.23 -3.92 17.83
N ALA A 28 -1.97 -4.71 16.77
CA ALA A 28 -1.44 -4.14 15.54
C ALA A 28 -2.49 -3.25 14.85
N PRO A 29 -2.16 -1.98 14.52
CA PRO A 29 -3.05 -1.15 13.74
C PRO A 29 -3.28 -1.80 12.38
N PRO A 30 -4.49 -1.70 11.82
CA PRO A 30 -4.79 -2.30 10.54
C PRO A 30 -3.92 -1.67 9.44
N VAL A 31 -3.39 -2.54 8.58
CA VAL A 31 -2.48 -2.20 7.50
C VAL A 31 -2.99 -2.91 6.25
N ILE A 32 -2.90 -2.23 5.11
CA ILE A 32 -3.16 -2.85 3.81
C ILE A 32 -1.85 -2.84 3.03
N GLU A 33 -1.45 -4.01 2.53
CA GLU A 33 -0.22 -4.20 1.78
C GLU A 33 -0.48 -4.96 0.48
N ARG A 34 0.21 -4.55 -0.58
CA ARG A 34 0.26 -5.25 -1.86
C ARG A 34 1.70 -5.30 -2.33
N SER A 35 2.10 -6.44 -2.89
CA SER A 35 3.43 -6.62 -3.44
C SER A 35 3.36 -7.21 -4.84
N LEU A 36 4.39 -6.90 -5.63
CA LEU A 36 4.58 -7.39 -6.98
C LEU A 36 6.01 -7.90 -7.11
N HIS A 37 6.13 -9.14 -7.55
CA HIS A 37 7.38 -9.70 -8.03
C HIS A 37 7.54 -9.37 -9.52
N LEU A 38 8.76 -8.96 -9.90
CA LEU A 38 9.11 -8.60 -11.26
C LEU A 38 9.80 -9.81 -11.89
N ASP A 39 9.21 -10.36 -12.94
CA ASP A 39 9.80 -11.45 -13.72
C ASP A 39 9.58 -11.16 -15.22
N PRO A 40 10.63 -10.79 -15.98
CA PRO A 40 12.01 -10.58 -15.53
C PRO A 40 12.19 -9.31 -14.67
N ASP A 41 13.32 -9.23 -13.96
CA ASP A 41 13.74 -8.04 -13.23
C ASP A 41 13.81 -6.81 -14.15
N ASP A 42 13.34 -5.65 -13.67
CA ASP A 42 13.20 -4.44 -14.48
C ASP A 42 13.92 -3.23 -13.86
N ILE A 43 14.32 -2.28 -14.69
CA ILE A 43 15.02 -1.05 -14.32
C ILE A 43 14.37 0.19 -14.95
N ASP A 44 13.42 0.02 -15.88
CA ASP A 44 12.79 1.14 -16.58
C ASP A 44 11.78 1.84 -15.65
N ASP A 45 12.13 3.06 -15.24
CA ASP A 45 11.31 3.94 -14.40
C ASP A 45 9.85 3.99 -14.86
N ARG A 46 9.59 4.06 -16.17
CA ARG A 46 8.22 4.17 -16.70
C ARG A 46 7.41 2.91 -16.44
N VAL A 47 8.02 1.74 -16.59
CA VAL A 47 7.35 0.46 -16.32
C VAL A 47 7.16 0.26 -14.84
N LEU A 48 8.19 0.54 -14.05
CA LEU A 48 8.15 0.39 -12.60
C LEU A 48 7.07 1.30 -12.01
N LEU A 49 7.01 2.57 -12.41
CA LEU A 49 5.95 3.50 -12.00
C LEU A 49 4.57 3.04 -12.47
N GLY A 50 4.43 2.56 -13.72
CA GLY A 50 3.17 1.99 -14.21
C GLY A 50 2.68 0.82 -13.35
N ARG A 51 3.58 -0.11 -13.01
CA ARG A 51 3.29 -1.25 -12.12
C ARG A 51 2.94 -0.80 -10.71
N LEU A 52 3.64 0.20 -10.17
CA LEU A 52 3.34 0.80 -8.87
C LEU A 52 1.96 1.48 -8.84
N TYR A 53 1.58 2.20 -9.89
CA TYR A 53 0.25 2.80 -9.98
C TYR A 53 -0.87 1.75 -9.99
N ARG A 54 -0.63 0.57 -10.59
CA ARG A 54 -1.57 -0.55 -10.50
C ARG A 54 -1.70 -1.08 -9.07
N LEU A 55 -0.60 -1.23 -8.34
CA LEU A 55 -0.66 -1.60 -6.92
C LEU A 55 -1.39 -0.56 -6.08
N LEU A 56 -1.15 0.72 -6.34
CA LEU A 56 -1.83 1.82 -5.67
C LEU A 56 -3.33 1.76 -5.90
N GLU A 57 -3.76 1.52 -7.14
CA GLU A 57 -5.17 1.39 -7.49
C GLU A 57 -5.86 0.26 -6.72
N GLN A 58 -5.23 -0.92 -6.65
CA GLN A 58 -5.74 -2.04 -5.85
C GLN A 58 -5.87 -1.69 -4.37
N ILE A 59 -4.89 -0.97 -3.81
CA ILE A 59 -4.96 -0.47 -2.43
C ILE A 59 -6.11 0.52 -2.26
N CYS A 60 -6.27 1.47 -3.18
CA CYS A 60 -7.36 2.44 -3.16
C CYS A 60 -8.74 1.78 -3.23
N THR A 61 -8.94 0.82 -4.13
CA THR A 61 -10.17 0.03 -4.19
C THR A 61 -10.42 -0.71 -2.87
N THR A 62 -9.37 -1.32 -2.28
CA THR A 62 -9.46 -2.00 -0.97
C THR A 62 -9.85 -1.02 0.14
N LEU A 63 -9.22 0.16 0.19
CA LEU A 63 -9.54 1.23 1.14
C LEU A 63 -11.01 1.67 1.03
N ARG A 64 -11.52 1.84 -0.20
CA ARG A 64 -12.92 2.20 -0.47
C ARG A 64 -13.89 1.11 -0.03
N GLN A 65 -13.59 -0.16 -0.30
CA GLN A 65 -14.39 -1.30 0.14
C GLN A 65 -14.50 -1.36 1.67
N HIS A 66 -13.40 -1.06 2.38
CA HIS A 66 -13.38 -1.01 3.84
C HIS A 66 -13.88 0.30 4.45
N GLN A 67 -14.24 1.29 3.62
CA GLN A 67 -14.58 2.65 4.07
C GLN A 67 -13.54 3.21 5.04
N ARG A 68 -12.27 3.18 4.62
CA ARG A 68 -11.12 3.72 5.37
C ARG A 68 -10.29 4.64 4.48
N VAL A 69 -9.71 5.67 5.09
CA VAL A 69 -8.66 6.52 4.50
C VAL A 69 -7.31 6.14 5.09
N CYS A 70 -6.23 6.31 4.34
CA CYS A 70 -4.87 6.12 4.87
C CYS A 70 -4.15 7.47 5.07
N ARG A 71 -3.31 7.55 6.11
CA ARG A 71 -2.44 8.71 6.37
C ARG A 71 -0.96 8.43 6.22
N LEU A 72 -0.55 7.17 6.12
CA LEU A 72 0.84 6.81 5.87
C LEU A 72 0.92 5.88 4.67
N ILE A 73 1.79 6.22 3.73
CA ILE A 73 2.13 5.40 2.57
C ILE A 73 3.61 5.05 2.63
N MET A 74 3.94 3.78 2.42
CA MET A 74 5.28 3.22 2.51
C MET A 74 5.57 2.37 1.27
N LEU A 75 6.69 2.64 0.63
CA LEU A 75 7.19 1.89 -0.52
C LEU A 75 8.47 1.16 -0.12
N THR A 76 8.48 -0.15 -0.31
CA THR A 76 9.67 -0.99 -0.19
C THR A 76 10.00 -1.57 -1.55
N ILE A 77 11.23 -1.34 -2.01
CA ILE A 77 11.77 -1.94 -3.23
C ILE A 77 12.92 -2.88 -2.88
N ARG A 78 12.98 -4.03 -3.55
CA ARG A 78 14.07 -4.99 -3.45
C ARG A 78 14.80 -5.05 -4.78
N HIS A 79 16.10 -4.81 -4.72
CA HIS A 79 16.99 -4.87 -5.87
C HIS A 79 17.41 -6.31 -6.17
N SER A 80 17.99 -6.55 -7.33
CA SER A 80 18.53 -7.86 -7.75
C SER A 80 19.75 -8.30 -6.92
N ASP A 81 20.44 -7.37 -6.26
CA ASP A 81 21.50 -7.63 -5.27
C ASP A 81 20.96 -7.97 -3.88
N HIS A 82 19.65 -8.24 -3.76
CA HIS A 82 18.91 -8.50 -2.52
C HIS A 82 18.89 -7.33 -1.52
N VAL A 83 19.35 -6.15 -1.89
CA VAL A 83 19.27 -4.96 -1.03
C VAL A 83 17.86 -4.38 -1.07
N GLU A 84 17.27 -4.20 0.11
CA GLU A 84 15.97 -3.53 0.26
C GLU A 84 16.13 -2.05 0.61
N ARG A 85 15.26 -1.23 0.03
CA ARG A 85 15.12 0.19 0.36
C ARG A 85 13.67 0.52 0.62
N THR A 86 13.43 1.12 1.78
CA THR A 86 12.10 1.54 2.21
C THR A 86 12.08 3.04 2.41
N ALA A 87 11.03 3.68 1.92
CA ALA A 87 10.71 5.06 2.24
C ALA A 87 9.23 5.17 2.55
N GLU A 88 8.90 6.11 3.44
CA GLU A 88 7.52 6.43 3.81
C GLU A 88 7.26 7.92 3.75
N GLU A 89 5.99 8.27 3.60
CA GLU A 89 5.48 9.62 3.59
C GLU A 89 4.16 9.68 4.34
N SER A 90 4.07 10.60 5.32
CA SER A 90 2.83 10.88 6.05
C SER A 90 2.04 11.96 5.32
N LEU A 91 0.77 11.69 5.09
CA LEU A 91 -0.17 12.60 4.43
C LEU A 91 -0.80 13.52 5.49
N PRO A 92 -0.95 14.82 5.20
CA PRO A 92 -1.56 15.77 6.14
C PRO A 92 -3.03 15.40 6.39
N GLN A 93 -3.75 15.02 5.33
CA GLN A 93 -5.13 14.57 5.36
C GLN A 93 -5.22 13.13 4.88
N GLY A 94 -6.08 12.33 5.51
CA GLY A 94 -6.34 10.96 5.08
C GLY A 94 -7.09 10.93 3.76
N THR A 95 -6.63 10.10 2.82
CA THR A 95 -7.27 9.93 1.51
C THR A 95 -7.33 8.45 1.12
N PHE A 96 -8.24 8.13 0.22
CA PHE A 96 -8.32 6.85 -0.49
C PHE A 96 -8.35 7.06 -2.01
N TRP A 97 -8.12 8.28 -2.48
CA TRP A 97 -8.15 8.64 -3.90
C TRP A 97 -6.77 8.50 -4.53
N GLU A 98 -6.73 7.85 -5.70
CA GLU A 98 -5.51 7.61 -6.45
C GLU A 98 -4.83 8.93 -6.84
N VAL A 99 -5.62 9.97 -7.15
CA VAL A 99 -5.10 11.27 -7.62
C VAL A 99 -4.26 11.96 -6.55
N ASP A 100 -4.59 11.76 -5.27
CA ASP A 100 -3.88 12.35 -4.13
C ASP A 100 -2.64 11.55 -3.76
N LEU A 101 -2.71 10.22 -3.91
CA LEU A 101 -1.63 9.31 -3.54
C LEU A 101 -0.57 9.13 -4.64
N GLN A 102 -0.93 9.31 -5.92
CA GLN A 102 0.00 9.20 -7.06
C GLN A 102 1.23 10.11 -6.92
N PRO A 103 1.09 11.42 -6.57
CA PRO A 103 2.24 12.29 -6.36
C PRO A 103 3.14 11.82 -5.21
N ALA A 104 2.56 11.39 -4.08
CA ALA A 104 3.32 10.88 -2.93
C ALA A 104 4.08 9.60 -3.29
N LEU A 105 3.43 8.66 -3.97
CA LEU A 105 4.06 7.44 -4.44
C LEU A 105 5.22 7.72 -5.41
N THR A 106 5.06 8.69 -6.30
CA THR A 106 6.12 9.09 -7.25
C THR A 106 7.33 9.66 -6.52
N ARG A 107 7.12 10.51 -5.50
CA ARG A 107 8.21 11.01 -4.65
C ARG A 107 8.91 9.87 -3.89
N LEU A 108 8.15 8.94 -3.33
CA LEU A 108 8.70 7.77 -2.65
C LEU A 108 9.53 6.90 -3.58
N PHE A 109 9.06 6.68 -4.81
CA PHE A 109 9.80 5.93 -5.81
C PHE A 109 11.18 6.54 -6.08
N TYR A 110 11.26 7.83 -6.36
CA TYR A 110 12.54 8.49 -6.61
C TYR A 110 13.45 8.60 -5.36
N ARG A 111 12.89 8.56 -4.15
CA ARG A 111 13.67 8.48 -2.90
C ARG A 111 14.25 7.07 -2.68
N CYS A 112 13.52 6.02 -3.02
CA CYS A 112 13.99 4.64 -2.88
C CYS A 112 14.94 4.24 -4.01
N PHE A 113 14.60 4.59 -5.24
CA PHE A 113 15.29 4.18 -6.46
C PHE A 113 16.40 5.17 -6.83
N THR A 114 17.43 5.23 -5.98
CA THR A 114 18.62 6.08 -6.19
C THR A 114 19.73 5.36 -6.95
N ARG A 115 19.72 4.02 -6.96
CA ARG A 115 20.70 3.18 -7.65
C ARG A 115 20.05 2.59 -8.91
N ARG A 116 20.75 2.68 -10.05
CA ARG A 116 20.34 2.02 -11.30
C ARG A 116 20.65 0.52 -11.28
N VAL A 117 20.03 -0.19 -10.33
CA VAL A 117 20.08 -1.65 -10.21
C VAL A 117 18.67 -2.17 -10.48
N ARG A 118 18.54 -3.29 -11.18
CA ARG A 118 17.22 -3.88 -11.48
C ARG A 118 16.48 -4.24 -10.20
N LEU A 119 15.15 -4.16 -10.24
CA LEU A 119 14.27 -4.51 -9.13
C LEU A 119 13.70 -5.92 -9.34
N THR A 120 13.61 -6.67 -8.26
CA THR A 120 13.00 -8.02 -8.19
C THR A 120 11.63 -7.99 -7.53
N ARG A 121 11.41 -7.06 -6.57
CA ARG A 121 10.13 -6.90 -5.86
C ARG A 121 9.85 -5.45 -5.56
N MET A 122 8.58 -5.06 -5.67
CA MET A 122 8.06 -3.80 -5.15
C MET A 122 6.89 -4.09 -4.22
N MET A 123 6.81 -3.38 -3.11
CA MET A 123 5.80 -3.55 -2.09
C MET A 123 5.29 -2.19 -1.67
N LEU A 124 3.98 -2.02 -1.73
CA LEU A 124 3.29 -0.82 -1.32
C LEU A 124 2.43 -1.14 -0.10
N ARG A 125 2.62 -0.36 0.96
CA ARG A 125 1.94 -0.52 2.24
C ARG A 125 1.30 0.80 2.64
N VAL A 126 0.06 0.73 3.10
CA VAL A 126 -0.63 1.87 3.72
C VAL A 126 -1.02 1.54 5.16
N SER A 127 -0.90 2.53 6.03
CA SER A 127 -1.22 2.40 7.44
C SER A 127 -1.80 3.70 7.99
N ARG A 128 -2.06 3.73 9.32
CA ARG A 128 -2.83 4.79 9.98
C ARG A 128 -4.19 4.94 9.30
N LEU A 129 -4.94 3.84 9.29
CA LEU A 129 -6.24 3.78 8.66
C LEU A 129 -7.28 4.41 9.59
N GLU A 130 -7.95 5.43 9.09
CA GLU A 130 -8.98 6.19 9.81
C GLU A 130 -10.32 6.07 9.06
N PRO A 131 -11.47 6.20 9.74
CA PRO A 131 -12.74 6.36 9.04
C PRO A 131 -12.70 7.65 8.18
N PRO A 132 -13.29 7.66 6.97
CA PRO A 132 -13.34 8.85 6.15
C PRO A 132 -14.11 9.95 6.89
N ALA A 133 -13.50 11.12 7.03
CA ALA A 133 -14.21 12.31 7.49
C ALA A 133 -15.24 12.70 6.43
N GLN A 134 -16.53 12.47 6.69
CA GLN A 134 -17.60 13.04 5.87
C GLN A 134 -17.70 14.53 6.18
N GLN A 135 -16.85 15.35 5.57
CA GLN A 135 -17.10 16.79 5.55
C GLN A 135 -18.16 17.07 4.47
N LEU A 136 -19.42 17.02 4.88
CA LEU A 136 -20.50 17.63 4.11
C LEU A 136 -20.26 19.14 4.16
N SER A 137 -19.85 19.72 3.03
CA SER A 137 -19.79 21.17 2.91
C SER A 137 -21.21 21.73 3.13
N LEU A 138 -21.40 22.48 4.21
CA LEU A 138 -22.70 23.05 4.58
C LEU A 138 -23.13 24.20 3.65
N PHE A 139 -22.23 24.70 2.79
CA PHE A 139 -22.44 25.89 1.97
C PHE A 139 -22.12 25.67 0.49
N ASP A 140 -22.13 24.42 0.03
CA ASP A 140 -21.96 24.12 -1.38
C ASP A 140 -23.28 24.36 -2.13
N GLY A 141 -23.39 25.56 -2.71
CA GLY A 141 -24.45 25.93 -3.65
C GLY A 141 -24.59 24.86 -4.73
N SER A 142 -25.82 24.66 -5.21
CA SER A 142 -26.35 23.52 -5.99
C SER A 142 -25.56 23.00 -7.22
N ASP A 143 -24.40 23.55 -7.55
CA ASP A 143 -23.49 23.10 -8.62
C ASP A 143 -22.20 22.38 -8.12
N SER A 144 -21.82 22.48 -6.84
CA SER A 144 -20.58 21.88 -6.31
C SER A 144 -20.73 20.47 -5.71
N LEU A 145 -21.93 19.88 -5.77
CA LEU A 145 -22.18 18.48 -5.38
C LEU A 145 -21.60 17.45 -6.38
N SER A 146 -21.04 17.90 -7.50
CA SER A 146 -20.41 17.00 -8.46
C SER A 146 -19.00 16.63 -7.99
N LEU A 147 -18.82 15.38 -7.58
CA LEU A 147 -17.50 14.78 -7.37
C LEU A 147 -16.56 15.13 -8.55
N PRO A 148 -15.30 15.52 -8.28
CA PRO A 148 -14.29 15.74 -9.32
C PRO A 148 -14.31 14.62 -10.34
N ARG A 149 -14.12 14.94 -11.64
CA ARG A 149 -14.18 13.97 -12.74
C ARG A 149 -13.32 12.72 -12.47
N ALA A 150 -12.15 12.91 -11.85
CA ALA A 150 -11.26 11.82 -11.46
C ALA A 150 -11.89 10.85 -10.44
N HIS A 151 -12.62 11.36 -9.45
CA HIS A 151 -13.30 10.52 -8.45
C HIS A 151 -14.45 9.73 -9.07
N ARG A 152 -15.24 10.38 -9.94
CA ARG A 152 -16.30 9.69 -10.70
C ARG A 152 -15.75 8.58 -11.58
N LEU A 153 -14.61 8.81 -12.22
CA LEU A 153 -13.92 7.80 -13.01
C LEU A 153 -13.46 6.62 -12.13
N ALA A 154 -12.81 6.88 -10.99
CA ALA A 154 -12.38 5.83 -10.07
C ALA A 154 -13.56 4.96 -9.59
N LEU A 155 -14.68 5.60 -9.21
CA LEU A 155 -15.89 4.88 -8.80
C LEU A 155 -16.50 4.05 -9.93
N ALA A 156 -16.53 4.58 -11.16
CA ALA A 156 -17.01 3.82 -12.32
C ALA A 156 -16.12 2.60 -12.61
N LEU A 157 -14.80 2.75 -12.52
CA LEU A 157 -13.85 1.64 -12.69
C LEU A 157 -14.03 0.56 -11.63
N ASP A 158 -14.23 0.95 -10.36
CA ASP A 158 -14.50 0.01 -9.29
C ASP A 158 -15.81 -0.76 -9.52
N GLN A 159 -16.87 -0.10 -9.97
CA GLN A 159 -18.15 -0.76 -10.27
C GLN A 159 -18.03 -1.79 -11.39
N ILE A 160 -17.23 -1.50 -12.42
CA ILE A 160 -16.99 -2.45 -13.51
C ILE A 160 -16.19 -3.64 -12.98
N ARG A 161 -15.13 -3.40 -12.19
CA ARG A 161 -14.34 -4.49 -11.60
C ARG A 161 -15.12 -5.34 -10.62
N ALA A 162 -16.04 -4.76 -9.86
CA ALA A 162 -16.93 -5.50 -8.97
C ALA A 162 -17.84 -6.47 -9.74
N LYS A 163 -18.24 -6.12 -10.97
CA LYS A 163 -19.11 -6.95 -11.82
C LYS A 163 -18.36 -7.98 -12.67
N PHE A 164 -17.20 -7.60 -13.22
CA PHE A 164 -16.48 -8.37 -14.25
C PHE A 164 -15.12 -8.90 -13.79
N GLY A 165 -14.72 -8.63 -12.55
CA GLY A 165 -13.43 -9.03 -11.97
C GLY A 165 -12.31 -8.01 -12.18
N GLU A 166 -11.22 -8.14 -11.42
CA GLU A 166 -10.10 -7.19 -11.42
C GLU A 166 -9.38 -7.09 -12.77
N GLN A 167 -9.38 -8.16 -13.56
CA GLN A 167 -8.70 -8.22 -14.86
C GLN A 167 -9.52 -7.60 -16.00
N ALA A 168 -10.77 -7.22 -15.77
CA ALA A 168 -11.66 -6.71 -16.83
C ALA A 168 -11.19 -5.36 -17.40
N LEU A 169 -10.52 -4.53 -16.59
CA LEU A 169 -10.04 -3.21 -16.99
C LEU A 169 -8.67 -2.87 -16.36
N SER A 170 -7.77 -2.39 -17.21
CA SER A 170 -6.47 -1.86 -16.81
C SER A 170 -6.21 -0.51 -17.45
N TRP A 171 -5.51 0.38 -16.73
CA TRP A 171 -5.16 1.68 -17.27
C TRP A 171 -4.14 1.54 -18.38
N GLY A 172 -4.28 2.32 -19.46
CA GLY A 172 -3.33 2.31 -20.57
C GLY A 172 -1.88 2.55 -20.13
N ARG A 173 -1.65 3.39 -19.11
CA ARG A 173 -0.31 3.62 -18.53
C ARG A 173 0.30 2.42 -17.80
N THR A 174 -0.49 1.39 -17.55
CA THR A 174 -0.09 0.15 -16.86
C THR A 174 0.05 -1.02 -17.82
N LEU A 175 -0.42 -0.87 -19.06
CA LEU A 175 -0.29 -1.85 -20.12
C LEU A 175 0.99 -1.54 -20.92
N ARG A 176 1.87 -2.53 -21.02
CA ARG A 176 3.03 -2.55 -21.90
C ARG A 176 2.95 -3.79 -22.76
#